data_AF-A0A428VVU6-F1
#
_entry.id   AF-A0A428VVU6-F1
#
_cell.length_a   1.000
_cell.length_b   1.000
_cell.length_c   1.000
_cell.angle_alpha   90.00
_cell.angle_beta   90.00
_cell.angle_gamma   90.00
#
_symmetry.space_group_name_H-M   'P 1'
#
loop_
_entity.id
_entity.type
_entity.pdbx_description
1 polymer ?
#
loop_
_entity_poly.entity_id
_entity_poly.type
_entity_poly.pdbx_seq_one_letter_code
_entity_poly.pdbx_strand_id
1 'polypeptide(L)'
;ARNHIAMLTGTGHFTDAHSLSIDDGSGRDTKVTADKIIIAAGTRPARPDSVDFDDRTIVDSDGVINLDKVPRSMVVVGAGVIGMEYASMFAALGTKVTVVERRDKMLDFCDEEIIESLKYHLRDLSVTFRFGEEVAAVERHQTAALCILKSGKKIAADTVMYSAGRQGQTDDLALEAAGLSADKRGRIDVDTSYRTAVDNIYAVGDVIGFPAL
;
A
#
# COMPACT_ATOMS: atom_id res chain seq x y z
N ALA A 1 13.91 19.97 22.99
CA ALA A 1 12.79 19.90 22.03
C ALA A 1 11.64 20.79 22.54
N ARG A 2 10.95 21.52 21.66
CA ARG A 2 9.93 22.55 22.02
C ARG A 2 8.74 22.02 22.82
N ASN A 3 8.37 20.76 22.60
CA ASN A 3 7.17 20.14 23.20
C ASN A 3 7.50 19.11 24.29
N HIS A 4 8.76 18.97 24.70
CA HIS A 4 9.19 18.01 25.73
C HIS A 4 8.83 16.53 25.43
N ILE A 5 8.77 16.17 24.15
CA ILE A 5 8.55 14.79 23.71
C ILE A 5 9.91 14.08 23.62
N ALA A 6 10.02 12.94 24.31
CA ALA A 6 11.16 12.04 24.16
C ALA A 6 11.02 11.26 22.85
N MET A 7 12.08 11.24 22.04
CA MET A 7 12.14 10.49 20.79
C MET A 7 13.04 9.29 20.99
N LEU A 8 12.51 8.10 20.73
CA LEU A 8 13.25 6.84 20.78
C LEU A 8 13.22 6.26 19.36
N THR A 9 14.41 6.11 18.76
CA THR A 9 14.55 5.61 17.39
C THR A 9 14.75 4.11 17.44
N GLY A 10 13.89 3.38 16.73
CA GLY A 10 13.96 1.93 16.63
C GLY A 10 12.58 1.33 16.37
N THR A 11 12.54 0.00 16.25
CA THR A 11 11.30 -0.76 16.12
C THR A 11 10.77 -1.10 17.50
N GLY A 12 9.59 -0.59 17.83
CA GLY A 12 8.90 -0.89 19.09
C GLY A 12 8.06 -2.14 18.97
N HIS A 13 8.23 -3.08 19.90
CA HIS A 13 7.41 -4.28 20.02
C HIS A 13 6.87 -4.43 21.45
N PHE A 14 5.63 -4.87 21.59
CA PHE A 14 5.02 -5.11 22.89
C PHE A 14 5.72 -6.28 23.59
N THR A 15 5.98 -6.11 24.89
CA THR A 15 6.38 -7.23 25.76
C THR A 15 5.27 -7.62 26.72
N ASP A 16 4.34 -6.70 27.00
CA ASP A 16 3.06 -6.91 27.67
C ASP A 16 2.13 -5.73 27.33
N ALA A 17 0.95 -5.64 27.95
CA ALA A 17 -0.03 -4.58 27.69
C ALA A 17 0.45 -3.15 28.05
N HIS A 18 1.50 -3.00 28.86
CA HIS A 18 2.01 -1.71 29.36
C HIS A 18 3.46 -1.42 28.99
N SER A 19 4.16 -2.40 28.42
CA SER A 19 5.60 -2.34 28.20
C SER A 19 5.94 -2.61 26.73
N LEU A 20 6.89 -1.83 26.22
CA LEU A 20 7.49 -2.06 24.91
C LEU A 20 9.01 -2.22 25.06
N SER A 21 9.59 -3.00 24.17
CA SER A 21 11.01 -2.99 23.89
C SER A 21 11.25 -2.31 22.56
N ILE A 22 12.34 -1.53 22.47
CA ILE A 22 12.72 -0.77 21.30
C ILE A 22 14.06 -1.28 20.83
N ASP A 23 14.08 -1.87 19.64
CA ASP A 23 15.30 -2.32 18.96
C ASP A 23 15.79 -1.21 18.01
N ASP A 24 16.96 -0.64 18.31
CA ASP A 24 17.61 0.38 17.49
C ASP A 24 18.61 -0.19 16.47
N GLY A 25 18.70 -1.53 16.37
CA GLY A 25 19.65 -2.25 15.51
C GLY A 25 21.07 -2.35 16.09
N SER A 26 21.34 -1.80 17.28
CA SER A 26 22.65 -1.89 17.95
C SER A 26 22.84 -3.19 18.74
N GLY A 27 21.81 -4.05 18.80
CA GLY A 27 21.79 -5.27 19.61
C GLY A 27 21.51 -5.00 21.10
N ARG A 28 21.05 -3.81 21.45
CA ARG A 28 20.60 -3.46 22.81
C ARG A 28 19.17 -2.94 22.79
N ASP A 29 18.31 -3.66 23.49
CA ASP A 29 16.91 -3.31 23.65
C ASP A 29 16.70 -2.25 24.73
N THR A 30 15.97 -1.18 24.38
CA THR A 30 15.50 -0.19 25.35
C THR A 30 14.08 -0.53 25.78
N LYS A 31 13.90 -0.85 27.06
CA LYS A 31 12.57 -1.09 27.63
C LYS A 31 11.92 0.20 28.10
N VAL A 32 10.65 0.37 27.74
CA VAL A 32 9.81 1.48 28.18
C VAL A 32 8.48 0.98 28.69
N THR A 33 7.87 1.74 29.59
CA THR A 33 6.52 1.47 30.11
C THR A 33 5.66 2.70 29.93
N ALA A 34 4.35 2.51 29.78
CA ALA A 34 3.40 3.58 29.62
C ALA A 34 2.03 3.25 30.21
N ASP A 35 1.38 4.25 30.80
CA ASP A 35 0.00 4.14 31.28
C ASP A 35 -0.99 4.05 30.11
N LYS A 36 -0.67 4.67 28.97
CA LYS A 36 -1.48 4.73 27.76
C LYS A 36 -0.60 4.61 26.53
N ILE A 37 -1.03 3.81 25.56
CA ILE A 37 -0.28 3.51 24.35
C ILE A 37 -1.16 3.82 23.14
N ILE A 38 -0.61 4.50 22.14
CA ILE A 38 -1.28 4.81 20.87
C ILE A 38 -0.46 4.17 19.75
N ILE A 39 -1.06 3.22 19.04
CA ILE A 39 -0.48 2.56 17.87
C ILE A 39 -0.80 3.41 16.64
N ALA A 40 0.26 3.94 16.02
CA ALA A 40 0.17 4.76 14.80
C ALA A 40 1.16 4.25 13.74
N ALA A 41 1.25 2.93 13.58
CA ALA A 41 2.25 2.28 12.72
C ALA A 41 1.99 2.46 11.21
N GLY A 42 0.82 2.97 10.83
CA GLY A 42 0.47 3.22 9.43
C GLY A 42 0.31 1.94 8.61
N THR A 43 0.61 2.04 7.32
CA THR A 43 0.45 0.95 6.36
C THR A 43 1.63 0.92 5.38
N ARG A 44 1.78 -0.22 4.69
CA ARG A 44 2.69 -0.43 3.56
C ARG A 44 1.93 -0.90 2.32
N PRO A 45 2.48 -0.77 1.10
CA PRO A 45 1.86 -1.31 -0.11
C PRO A 45 1.64 -2.83 0.01
N ALA A 46 0.53 -3.32 -0.55
CA ALA A 46 0.30 -4.75 -0.64
C ALA A 46 1.22 -5.36 -1.71
N ARG A 47 2.10 -6.28 -1.30
CA ARG A 47 2.94 -7.11 -2.17
C ARG A 47 2.48 -8.57 -2.06
N PRO A 48 1.63 -9.08 -2.97
CA PRO A 48 1.24 -10.49 -2.96
C PRO A 48 2.42 -11.40 -3.26
N ASP A 49 2.55 -12.53 -2.55
CA ASP A 49 3.62 -13.52 -2.75
C ASP A 49 3.69 -14.09 -4.18
N SER A 50 2.59 -13.99 -4.93
CA SER A 50 2.52 -14.41 -6.34
C SER A 50 3.23 -13.47 -7.32
N VAL A 51 3.76 -12.33 -6.85
CA VAL A 51 4.41 -11.32 -7.67
C VAL A 51 5.83 -11.09 -7.15
N ASP A 52 6.82 -11.29 -8.02
CA ASP A 52 8.24 -11.06 -7.72
C ASP A 52 8.60 -9.60 -7.99
N PHE A 53 8.58 -8.77 -6.93
CA PHE A 53 8.93 -7.36 -7.01
C PHE A 53 10.46 -7.20 -7.06
N ASP A 54 10.96 -6.54 -8.11
CA ASP A 54 12.40 -6.26 -8.28
C ASP A 54 12.77 -4.79 -8.06
N ASP A 55 11.78 -3.97 -7.67
CA ASP A 55 11.89 -2.52 -7.41
C ASP A 55 12.49 -1.73 -8.60
N ARG A 56 12.40 -2.29 -9.82
CA ARG A 56 12.92 -1.68 -11.06
C ARG A 56 11.95 -1.82 -12.23
N THR A 57 11.51 -3.05 -12.48
CA THR A 57 10.60 -3.45 -13.56
C THR A 57 9.20 -3.71 -13.01
N ILE A 58 9.12 -4.32 -11.83
CA ILE A 58 7.90 -4.63 -11.11
C ILE A 58 8.00 -3.92 -9.76
N VAL A 59 7.19 -2.87 -9.60
CA VAL A 59 7.27 -1.93 -8.48
C VAL A 59 5.91 -1.76 -7.82
N ASP A 60 5.90 -1.27 -6.59
CA ASP A 60 4.69 -0.75 -5.94
C ASP A 60 4.71 0.79 -5.90
N SER A 61 3.80 1.39 -5.14
CA SER A 61 3.72 2.85 -4.99
C SER A 61 4.92 3.48 -4.29
N ASP A 62 5.67 2.72 -3.51
CA ASP A 62 6.82 3.24 -2.76
C ASP A 62 8.09 3.10 -3.61
N GLY A 63 8.17 2.04 -4.45
CA GLY A 63 9.27 1.83 -5.39
C GLY A 63 9.20 2.71 -6.64
N VAL A 64 8.00 3.07 -7.11
CA VAL A 64 7.82 3.78 -8.40
C VAL A 64 8.51 5.15 -8.47
N ILE A 65 8.67 5.83 -7.33
CA ILE A 65 9.38 7.12 -7.25
C ILE A 65 10.89 6.98 -7.47
N ASN A 66 11.43 5.77 -7.34
CA ASN A 66 12.86 5.46 -7.48
C ASN A 66 13.22 4.94 -8.88
N LEU A 67 12.31 5.00 -9.85
CA LEU A 67 12.61 4.59 -11.23
C LEU A 67 13.70 5.48 -11.84
N ASP A 68 14.73 4.86 -12.40
CA ASP A 68 15.87 5.57 -13.02
C ASP A 68 15.47 6.47 -14.21
N LYS A 69 14.33 6.16 -14.85
CA LYS A 69 13.82 6.87 -16.02
C LYS A 69 12.30 6.67 -16.16
N VAL A 70 11.66 7.60 -16.87
CA VAL A 70 10.27 7.45 -17.31
C VAL A 70 10.15 6.26 -18.27
N PRO A 71 9.33 5.24 -17.99
CA PRO A 71 9.18 4.07 -18.86
C PRO A 71 8.39 4.44 -20.12
N ARG A 72 8.63 3.73 -21.24
CA ARG A 72 7.88 3.99 -22.48
C ARG A 72 6.47 3.39 -22.42
N SER A 73 6.30 2.33 -21.63
CA SER A 73 5.00 1.71 -21.35
C SER A 73 4.92 1.22 -19.92
N MET A 74 3.74 1.34 -19.32
CA MET A 74 3.48 0.91 -17.96
C MET A 74 2.15 0.17 -17.87
N VAL A 75 2.12 -0.96 -17.17
CA VAL A 75 0.86 -1.54 -16.67
C VAL A 75 0.67 -1.09 -15.24
N VAL A 76 -0.47 -0.49 -14.93
CA VAL A 76 -0.88 -0.20 -13.54
C VAL A 76 -1.94 -1.22 -13.13
N VAL A 77 -1.67 -1.97 -12.07
CA VAL A 77 -2.58 -2.98 -11.53
C VAL A 77 -3.37 -2.37 -10.37
N GLY A 78 -4.67 -2.22 -10.55
CA GLY A 78 -5.58 -1.57 -9.61
C GLY A 78 -5.93 -0.14 -10.03
N ALA A 79 -7.24 0.16 -10.07
CA ALA A 79 -7.78 1.47 -10.41
C ALA A 79 -8.37 2.18 -9.17
N GLY A 80 -7.66 2.06 -8.04
CA GLY A 80 -7.88 2.90 -6.85
C GLY A 80 -7.20 4.26 -6.99
N VAL A 81 -7.26 5.08 -5.94
CA VAL A 81 -6.70 6.45 -5.92
C VAL A 81 -5.25 6.48 -6.38
N ILE A 82 -4.37 5.74 -5.68
CA ILE A 82 -2.92 5.68 -5.97
C ILE A 82 -2.67 5.22 -7.42
N GLY A 83 -3.34 4.16 -7.87
CA GLY A 83 -3.18 3.66 -9.23
C GLY A 83 -3.57 4.70 -10.29
N MET A 84 -4.66 5.42 -10.07
CA MET A 84 -5.12 6.45 -11.01
C MET A 84 -4.27 7.72 -10.99
N GLU A 85 -3.77 8.12 -9.83
CA GLU A 85 -2.81 9.23 -9.71
C GLU A 85 -1.55 8.94 -10.52
N TYR A 86 -0.89 7.81 -10.29
CA TYR A 86 0.31 7.45 -11.05
C TYR A 86 0.02 7.18 -12.53
N ALA A 87 -1.10 6.54 -12.86
CA ALA A 87 -1.50 6.37 -14.26
C ALA A 87 -1.61 7.71 -15.00
N SER A 88 -2.23 8.72 -14.35
CA SER A 88 -2.35 10.06 -14.92
C SER A 88 -1.01 10.80 -15.02
N MET A 89 -0.16 10.72 -13.99
CA MET A 89 1.17 11.32 -13.98
C MET A 89 2.05 10.75 -15.09
N PHE A 90 2.15 9.43 -15.21
CA PHE A 90 2.97 8.79 -16.23
C PHE A 90 2.42 8.99 -17.64
N ALA A 91 1.10 8.99 -17.82
CA ALA A 91 0.50 9.33 -19.10
C ALA A 91 0.82 10.76 -19.54
N ALA A 92 0.77 11.73 -18.62
CA ALA A 92 1.16 13.11 -18.89
C ALA A 92 2.66 13.26 -19.23
N LEU A 93 3.52 12.37 -18.70
CA LEU A 93 4.95 12.28 -19.06
C LEU A 93 5.20 11.53 -20.39
N GLY A 94 4.16 11.05 -21.07
CA GLY A 94 4.25 10.37 -22.37
C GLY A 94 4.39 8.85 -22.30
N THR A 95 4.26 8.23 -21.12
CA THR A 95 4.22 6.78 -20.98
C THR A 95 2.91 6.23 -21.53
N LYS A 96 2.97 5.14 -22.31
CA LYS A 96 1.76 4.39 -22.71
C LYS A 96 1.27 3.56 -21.53
N VAL A 97 0.22 4.02 -20.86
CA VAL A 97 -0.31 3.36 -19.66
C VAL A 97 -1.47 2.43 -19.99
N THR A 98 -1.44 1.22 -19.44
CA THR A 98 -2.60 0.32 -19.39
C THR A 98 -2.98 0.05 -17.95
N VAL A 99 -4.19 0.45 -17.54
CA VAL A 99 -4.75 0.16 -16.23
C VAL A 99 -5.53 -1.15 -16.29
N VAL A 100 -5.21 -2.09 -15.40
CA VAL A 100 -5.90 -3.37 -15.23
C VAL A 100 -6.61 -3.37 -13.88
N GLU A 101 -7.92 -3.57 -13.89
CA GLU A 101 -8.75 -3.57 -12.68
C GLU A 101 -9.74 -4.73 -12.73
N ARG A 102 -9.82 -5.47 -11.62
CA ARG A 102 -10.69 -6.65 -11.50
C ARG A 102 -12.16 -6.28 -11.39
N ARG A 103 -12.46 -5.09 -10.87
CA ARG A 103 -13.81 -4.52 -10.80
C ARG A 103 -14.24 -3.97 -12.16
N ASP A 104 -15.54 -3.73 -12.29
CA ASP A 104 -16.13 -3.16 -13.51
C ASP A 104 -15.91 -1.64 -13.62
N LYS A 105 -15.50 -0.98 -12.53
CA LYS A 105 -15.28 0.46 -12.46
C LYS A 105 -14.04 0.83 -11.63
N MET A 106 -13.45 1.98 -11.97
CA MET A 106 -12.42 2.65 -11.15
C MET A 106 -13.08 3.54 -10.10
N LEU A 107 -12.34 3.86 -9.02
CA LEU A 107 -12.73 4.85 -8.00
C LEU A 107 -14.21 4.73 -7.59
N ASP A 108 -14.65 3.53 -7.21
CA ASP A 108 -16.07 3.18 -7.01
C ASP A 108 -16.84 4.00 -5.99
N PHE A 109 -16.13 4.77 -5.16
CA PHE A 109 -16.65 5.73 -4.18
C PHE A 109 -16.95 7.12 -4.77
N CYS A 110 -16.47 7.42 -5.99
CA CYS A 110 -16.75 8.67 -6.69
C CYS A 110 -18.06 8.60 -7.48
N ASP A 111 -18.60 9.79 -7.79
CA ASP A 111 -19.75 9.94 -8.70
C ASP A 111 -19.41 9.47 -10.12
N GLU A 112 -20.39 8.88 -10.80
CA GLU A 112 -20.23 8.30 -12.13
C GLU A 112 -19.88 9.34 -13.20
N GLU A 113 -20.44 10.55 -13.13
CA GLU A 113 -20.15 11.62 -14.09
C GLU A 113 -18.68 12.08 -13.96
N ILE A 114 -18.15 12.11 -12.74
CA ILE A 114 -16.74 12.43 -12.47
C ILE A 114 -15.82 11.33 -13.01
N ILE A 115 -16.19 10.06 -12.78
CA ILE A 115 -15.43 8.90 -13.28
C ILE A 115 -15.38 8.90 -14.80
N GLU A 116 -16.50 9.13 -15.50
CA GLU A 116 -16.52 9.17 -16.96
C GLU A 116 -15.76 10.36 -17.53
N SER A 117 -15.84 11.53 -16.90
CA SER A 117 -15.05 12.71 -17.28
C SER A 117 -13.55 12.43 -17.15
N LEU A 118 -13.10 11.86 -16.02
CA LEU A 118 -11.71 11.49 -15.82
C LEU A 118 -11.25 10.43 -16.83
N LYS A 119 -12.06 9.39 -17.08
CA LYS A 119 -11.76 8.37 -18.10
C LYS A 119 -11.61 8.98 -19.49
N TYR A 120 -12.47 9.94 -19.85
CA TYR A 120 -12.40 10.62 -21.14
C TYR A 120 -11.05 11.34 -21.30
N HIS A 121 -10.64 12.14 -20.32
CA HIS A 121 -9.36 12.85 -20.37
C HIS A 121 -8.15 11.91 -20.35
N LEU A 122 -8.20 10.83 -19.57
CA LEU A 122 -7.10 9.86 -19.55
C LEU A 122 -6.98 9.07 -20.86
N ARG A 123 -8.10 8.77 -21.54
CA ARG A 123 -8.07 8.17 -22.88
C ARG A 123 -7.42 9.08 -23.91
N ASP A 124 -7.63 10.40 -23.81
CA ASP A 124 -6.95 11.39 -24.65
C ASP A 124 -5.43 11.38 -24.45
N LEU A 125 -4.98 11.10 -23.22
CA LEU A 125 -3.58 10.83 -22.87
C LEU A 125 -3.13 9.39 -23.18
N SER A 126 -3.84 8.67 -24.06
CA SER A 126 -3.53 7.30 -24.46
C SER A 126 -3.53 6.26 -23.34
N VAL A 127 -4.24 6.51 -22.23
CA VAL A 127 -4.47 5.50 -21.19
C VAL A 127 -5.49 4.48 -21.66
N THR A 128 -5.12 3.20 -21.62
CA THR A 128 -6.01 2.08 -21.90
C THR A 128 -6.55 1.48 -20.61
N PHE A 129 -7.86 1.23 -20.54
CA PHE A 129 -8.49 0.62 -19.38
C PHE A 129 -8.94 -0.81 -19.69
N ARG A 130 -8.68 -1.74 -18.76
CA ARG A 130 -9.13 -3.13 -18.79
C ARG A 130 -9.82 -3.47 -17.47
N PHE A 131 -11.10 -3.16 -17.41
CA PHE A 131 -11.99 -3.52 -16.31
C PHE A 131 -12.46 -4.98 -16.43
N GLY A 132 -12.85 -5.59 -15.30
CA GLY A 132 -13.22 -7.00 -15.24
C GLY A 132 -12.06 -7.96 -15.52
N GLU A 133 -10.83 -7.48 -15.46
CA GLU A 133 -9.62 -8.26 -15.76
C GLU A 133 -8.72 -8.31 -14.53
N GLU A 134 -8.22 -9.50 -14.22
CA GLU A 134 -7.36 -9.72 -13.06
C GLU A 134 -6.00 -10.24 -13.51
N VAL A 135 -4.94 -9.70 -12.91
CA VAL A 135 -3.56 -10.19 -13.13
C VAL A 135 -3.40 -11.53 -12.42
N ALA A 136 -3.05 -12.56 -13.18
CA ALA A 136 -2.74 -13.89 -12.68
C ALA A 136 -1.25 -14.01 -12.29
N ALA A 137 -0.37 -13.43 -13.10
CA ALA A 137 1.07 -13.46 -12.87
C ALA A 137 1.75 -12.28 -13.57
N VAL A 138 2.96 -11.93 -13.11
CA VAL A 138 3.85 -10.99 -13.79
C VAL A 138 5.19 -11.67 -13.97
N GLU A 139 5.56 -11.94 -15.22
CA GLU A 139 6.83 -12.57 -15.57
C GLU A 139 7.87 -11.48 -15.88
N ARG A 140 9.03 -11.57 -15.24
CA ARG A 140 10.16 -10.70 -15.53
C ARG A 140 10.92 -11.18 -16.75
N HIS A 141 11.19 -10.27 -17.68
CA HIS A 141 12.14 -10.46 -18.77
C HIS A 141 13.33 -9.50 -18.63
N GLN A 142 14.35 -9.65 -19.48
CA GLN A 142 15.61 -8.90 -19.37
C GLN A 142 15.44 -7.37 -19.36
N THR A 143 14.43 -6.84 -20.06
CA THR A 143 14.23 -5.39 -20.26
C THR A 143 12.79 -4.93 -20.10
N ALA A 144 11.89 -5.82 -19.71
CA ALA A 144 10.44 -5.59 -19.63
C ALA A 144 9.79 -6.62 -18.70
N ALA A 145 8.53 -6.38 -18.35
CA ALA A 145 7.68 -7.33 -17.66
C ALA A 145 6.50 -7.74 -18.55
N LEU A 146 6.07 -8.99 -18.40
CA LEU A 146 4.92 -9.56 -19.08
C LEU A 146 3.81 -9.82 -18.05
N CYS A 147 2.77 -8.99 -18.08
CA CYS A 147 1.59 -9.16 -17.26
C CYS A 147 0.65 -10.18 -17.92
N ILE A 148 0.36 -11.28 -17.22
CA ILE A 148 -0.54 -12.35 -17.67
C ILE A 148 -1.85 -12.21 -16.90
N LEU A 149 -2.95 -12.05 -17.63
CA LEU A 149 -4.28 -11.92 -17.05
C LEU A 149 -4.94 -13.30 -16.90
N LYS A 150 -5.89 -13.44 -15.97
CA LYS A 150 -6.70 -14.67 -15.81
C LYS A 150 -7.50 -15.03 -17.06
N SER A 151 -7.81 -14.06 -17.91
CA SER A 151 -8.42 -14.29 -19.23
C SER A 151 -7.49 -14.95 -20.25
N GLY A 152 -6.20 -15.12 -19.93
CA GLY A 152 -5.16 -15.62 -20.82
C GLY A 152 -4.51 -14.55 -21.69
N LYS A 153 -5.01 -13.31 -21.66
CA LYS A 153 -4.40 -12.18 -22.36
C LYS A 153 -3.06 -11.82 -21.72
N LYS A 154 -2.13 -11.35 -22.55
CA LYS A 154 -0.78 -10.97 -22.13
C LYS A 154 -0.49 -9.53 -22.53
N ILE A 155 0.09 -8.76 -21.62
CA ILE A 155 0.42 -7.34 -21.82
C ILE A 155 1.89 -7.17 -21.46
N ALA A 156 2.72 -6.85 -22.46
CA ALA A 156 4.12 -6.50 -22.24
C ALA A 156 4.25 -5.01 -21.93
N ALA A 157 5.04 -4.67 -20.93
CA ALA A 157 5.36 -3.29 -20.59
C ALA A 157 6.79 -3.15 -20.05
N ASP A 158 7.39 -1.97 -20.23
CA ASP A 158 8.71 -1.68 -19.63
C ASP A 158 8.63 -1.76 -18.10
N THR A 159 7.49 -1.34 -17.51
CA THR A 159 7.25 -1.38 -16.05
C THR A 159 5.85 -1.88 -15.72
N VAL A 160 5.70 -2.62 -14.62
CA VAL A 160 4.42 -2.95 -13.98
C VAL A 160 4.41 -2.32 -12.60
N MET A 161 3.44 -1.44 -12.34
CA MET A 161 3.20 -0.85 -11.03
C MET A 161 2.00 -1.54 -10.38
N TYR A 162 2.21 -2.17 -9.23
CA TYR A 162 1.17 -2.84 -8.45
C TYR A 162 0.57 -1.89 -7.41
N SER A 163 -0.72 -1.59 -7.53
CA SER A 163 -1.47 -0.67 -6.65
C SER A 163 -2.76 -1.36 -6.15
N ALA A 164 -2.62 -2.56 -5.59
CA ALA A 164 -3.75 -3.37 -5.11
C ALA A 164 -4.22 -3.02 -3.68
N GLY A 165 -3.86 -1.83 -3.19
CA GLY A 165 -4.19 -1.34 -1.86
C GLY A 165 -3.02 -1.43 -0.88
N ARG A 166 -3.33 -1.08 0.37
CA ARG A 166 -2.37 -1.01 1.48
C ARG A 166 -2.73 -2.01 2.58
N GLN A 167 -1.70 -2.44 3.31
CA GLN A 167 -1.71 -3.40 4.41
C GLN A 167 -1.22 -2.70 5.68
N GLY A 168 -1.88 -2.91 6.83
CA GLY A 168 -1.42 -2.36 8.11
C GLY A 168 -0.05 -2.91 8.49
N GLN A 169 0.82 -2.04 9.03
CA GLN A 169 2.19 -2.37 9.36
C GLN A 169 2.29 -2.84 10.83
N THR A 170 1.75 -4.03 11.11
CA THR A 170 1.60 -4.55 12.48
C THR A 170 2.51 -5.73 12.82
N ASP A 171 3.19 -6.30 11.83
CA ASP A 171 3.92 -7.58 12.01
C ASP A 171 5.00 -7.51 13.09
N ASP A 172 5.73 -6.41 13.13
CA ASP A 172 6.85 -6.24 14.07
C ASP A 172 6.40 -5.76 15.46
N LEU A 173 5.11 -5.51 15.67
CA LEU A 173 4.61 -4.96 16.93
C LEU A 173 4.44 -6.01 18.04
N ALA A 174 4.45 -7.31 17.71
CA ALA A 174 4.16 -8.39 18.67
C ALA A 174 2.83 -8.19 19.42
N LEU A 175 1.76 -7.87 18.69
CA LEU A 175 0.43 -7.52 19.24
C LEU A 175 -0.10 -8.55 20.25
N GLU A 176 0.21 -9.82 20.05
CA GLU A 176 -0.20 -10.92 20.92
C GLU A 176 0.33 -10.78 22.35
N ALA A 177 1.53 -10.20 22.54
CA ALA A 177 2.09 -9.95 23.86
C ALA A 177 1.26 -8.93 24.65
N ALA A 178 0.60 -8.02 23.94
CA ALA A 178 -0.33 -7.05 24.52
C ALA A 178 -1.78 -7.55 24.61
N GLY A 179 -2.08 -8.78 24.15
CA GLY A 179 -3.46 -9.29 24.07
C GLY A 179 -4.26 -8.73 22.89
N LEU A 180 -3.59 -8.26 21.84
CA LEU A 180 -4.19 -7.74 20.62
C LEU A 180 -3.96 -8.67 19.43
N SER A 181 -4.72 -8.44 18.37
CA SER A 181 -4.56 -9.12 17.09
C SER A 181 -4.87 -8.17 15.94
N ALA A 182 -4.27 -8.41 14.79
CA ALA A 182 -4.62 -7.74 13.55
C ALA A 182 -5.47 -8.65 12.65
N ASP A 183 -6.31 -8.05 11.81
CA ASP A 183 -7.06 -8.79 10.80
C ASP A 183 -6.16 -9.28 9.64
N LYS A 184 -6.74 -9.96 8.64
CA LYS A 184 -6.00 -10.45 7.46
C LYS A 184 -5.29 -9.34 6.67
N ARG A 185 -5.71 -8.08 6.84
CA ARG A 185 -5.14 -6.89 6.21
C ARG A 185 -4.19 -6.13 7.14
N GLY A 186 -3.81 -6.71 8.28
CA GLY A 186 -2.90 -6.09 9.24
C GLY A 186 -3.54 -4.93 10.00
N ARG A 187 -4.88 -4.86 10.03
CA ARG A 187 -5.60 -3.76 10.67
C ARG A 187 -5.96 -4.11 12.11
N ILE A 188 -5.95 -3.10 12.97
CA ILE A 188 -6.33 -3.21 14.38
C ILE A 188 -7.77 -2.72 14.53
N ASP A 189 -8.64 -3.57 15.09
CA ASP A 189 -10.01 -3.19 15.40
C ASP A 189 -10.06 -2.20 16.57
N VAL A 190 -10.87 -1.16 16.41
CA VAL A 190 -11.09 -0.14 17.43
C VAL A 190 -12.56 0.25 17.55
N ASP A 191 -12.93 0.79 18.71
CA ASP A 191 -14.23 1.41 18.93
C ASP A 191 -14.30 2.85 18.37
N THR A 192 -15.44 3.53 18.58
CA THR A 192 -15.64 4.92 18.12
C THR A 192 -14.74 5.95 18.81
N SER A 193 -14.06 5.57 19.88
CA SER A 193 -13.09 6.38 20.61
C SER A 193 -11.64 5.96 20.32
N TYR A 194 -11.42 5.17 19.26
CA TYR A 194 -10.11 4.65 18.84
C TYR A 194 -9.47 3.69 19.85
N ARG A 195 -10.24 3.16 20.81
CA ARG A 195 -9.73 2.19 21.79
C ARG A 195 -9.76 0.79 21.20
N THR A 196 -8.71 0.03 21.45
CA THR A 196 -8.63 -1.40 21.08
C THR A 196 -9.40 -2.28 22.07
N ALA A 197 -9.31 -3.60 21.93
CA ALA A 197 -9.84 -4.56 22.91
C ALA A 197 -9.17 -4.48 24.30
N VAL A 198 -8.03 -3.76 24.40
CA VAL A 198 -7.25 -3.59 25.63
C VAL A 198 -7.35 -2.14 26.10
N ASP A 199 -7.84 -1.93 27.32
CA ASP A 199 -8.35 -0.62 27.80
C ASP A 199 -7.33 0.54 27.81
N ASN A 200 -6.04 0.24 27.85
CA ASN A 200 -4.98 1.24 27.85
C ASN A 200 -4.33 1.43 26.47
N ILE A 201 -4.73 0.67 25.46
CA ILE A 201 -4.15 0.70 24.12
C ILE A 201 -5.18 1.22 23.11
N TYR A 202 -4.74 2.18 22.30
CA TYR A 202 -5.49 2.84 21.26
C TYR A 202 -4.78 2.61 19.92
N ALA A 203 -5.50 2.71 18.81
CA ALA A 203 -4.89 2.69 17.48
C ALA A 203 -5.52 3.75 16.58
N VAL A 204 -4.70 4.41 15.76
CA VAL A 204 -5.12 5.55 14.94
C VAL A 204 -4.40 5.55 13.58
N GLY A 205 -4.98 6.28 12.62
CA GLY A 205 -4.43 6.41 11.27
C GLY A 205 -4.68 5.17 10.42
N ASP A 206 -3.87 4.94 9.38
CA ASP A 206 -4.17 3.88 8.40
C ASP A 206 -4.22 2.46 8.98
N VAL A 207 -3.56 2.23 10.11
CA VAL A 207 -3.50 0.90 10.76
C VAL A 207 -4.86 0.42 11.26
N ILE A 208 -5.88 1.29 11.36
CA ILE A 208 -7.26 0.89 11.70
C ILE A 208 -8.17 0.77 10.46
N GLY A 209 -7.66 1.02 9.26
CA GLY A 209 -8.39 0.91 8.01
C GLY A 209 -9.12 2.18 7.56
N PHE A 210 -10.25 2.00 6.86
CA PHE A 210 -10.98 3.07 6.18
C PHE A 210 -11.44 4.16 7.17
N PRO A 211 -11.31 5.46 6.86
CA PRO A 211 -11.13 6.02 5.52
C PRO A 211 -9.68 6.07 4.98
N ALA A 212 -8.64 5.73 5.76
CA ALA A 212 -7.22 5.73 5.34
C ALA A 212 -6.90 6.82 4.30
N LEU A 213 -6.95 8.08 4.76
CA LEU A 213 -6.91 9.31 3.94
C LEU A 213 -5.50 9.87 3.81
#